data_AF-A0A8T6TCN5-F1
#
_entry.id   AF-A0A8T6TCN5-F1
#
_cell.length_a   1.000
_cell.length_b   1.000
_cell.length_c   1.000
_cell.angle_alpha   90.00
_cell.angle_beta   90.00
_cell.angle_gamma   90.00
#
_symmetry.space_group_name_H-M   'P 1'
#
loop_
_entity.id
_entity.type
_entity.pdbx_description
1 polymer ?
#
loop_
_entity_poly.entity_id
_entity_poly.type
_entity_poly.pdbx_seq_one_letter_code
_entity_poly.pdbx_strand_id
1 'polypeptide(L)' 'KARDLAGDRLLRFEFKSSLRAIMELARAGNVYFDRQKPWQLVREDIQRCGTVLNVCVQVLQGMAVLMTPYLPYKA' A
#
# COMPACT_ATOMS: atom_id res chain seq x y z
N LYS A 1 -2.79 -12.26 -2.30
CA LYS A 1 -3.43 -11.83 -3.57
C LYS A 1 -2.64 -10.75 -4.32
N ALA A 2 -2.48 -9.51 -3.82
CA ALA A 2 -1.72 -8.48 -4.54
C ALA A 2 -0.20 -8.78 -4.62
N ARG A 3 0.36 -9.32 -3.54
CA ARG A 3 1.77 -9.74 -3.47
C ARG A 3 2.10 -10.84 -4.48
N ASP A 4 1.22 -11.84 -4.58
CA ASP A 4 1.38 -12.98 -5.50
C ASP A 4 1.23 -12.53 -6.96
N LEU A 5 0.28 -11.64 -7.26
CA LEU A 5 0.05 -11.14 -8.63
C LEU A 5 1.22 -10.29 -9.15
N ALA A 6 1.79 -9.43 -8.30
CA ALA A 6 2.94 -8.60 -8.66
C ALA A 6 4.23 -9.44 -8.78
N GLY A 7 4.43 -10.40 -7.87
CA GLY A 7 5.56 -11.33 -7.90
C GLY A 7 5.54 -12.22 -9.14
N ASP A 8 4.40 -12.81 -9.48
CA ASP A 8 4.25 -13.68 -10.66
C ASP A 8 4.52 -12.92 -11.96
N ARG A 9 4.00 -11.70 -12.08
CA ARG A 9 4.24 -10.83 -13.25
C ARG A 9 5.70 -10.42 -13.37
N LEU A 10 6.38 -10.18 -12.24
CA LEU A 10 7.81 -9.89 -12.24
C LEU A 10 8.63 -11.10 -12.74
N LEU A 11 8.29 -12.31 -12.29
CA LEU A 11 8.96 -13.55 -12.73
C LEU A 11 8.72 -13.87 -14.21
N ARG A 12 7.60 -13.40 -14.78
CA ARG A 12 7.27 -13.52 -16.21
C ARG A 12 7.86 -12.40 -17.08
N PHE A 13 8.74 -11.57 -16.54
CA PHE A 13 9.34 -10.41 -17.22
C PHE A 13 8.33 -9.32 -17.61
N GLU A 14 7.14 -9.29 -17.00
CA GLU A 14 6.09 -8.29 -17.27
C GLU A 14 6.22 -7.06 -16.36
N PHE A 15 7.39 -6.41 -16.34
CA PHE A 15 7.74 -5.35 -15.38
C PHE A 15 6.73 -4.20 -15.28
N LYS A 16 6.15 -3.78 -16.41
CA LYS A 16 5.15 -2.71 -16.46
C LYS A 16 3.81 -3.14 -15.83
N SER A 17 3.46 -4.41 -16.00
CA SER A 17 2.21 -5.00 -15.51
C SER A 17 2.25 -5.20 -13.99
N SER A 18 3.39 -5.66 -13.46
CA SER A 18 3.61 -5.75 -12.01
C SER A 18 3.68 -4.37 -11.36
N LEU A 19 4.39 -3.40 -11.96
CA LEU A 19 4.45 -2.04 -11.42
C LEU A 19 3.06 -1.37 -11.39
N ARG A 20 2.24 -1.57 -12.42
CA ARG A 20 0.85 -1.09 -12.42
C ARG A 20 0.04 -1.68 -11.27
N ALA A 21 0.17 -2.98 -10.99
CA ALA A 21 -0.52 -3.61 -9.88
C ALA A 21 -0.08 -3.02 -8.51
N ILE A 22 1.21 -2.72 -8.35
CA ILE A 22 1.74 -2.06 -7.13
C ILE A 22 1.14 -0.64 -7.00
N MET A 23 1.04 0.11 -8.09
CA MET A 23 0.46 1.45 -8.08
C MET A 23 -1.05 1.44 -7.80
N GLU A 24 -1.78 0.42 -8.26
CA GLU A 24 -3.19 0.25 -7.92
C GLU A 24 -3.40 0.00 -6.43
N LEU A 25 -2.50 -0.78 -5.79
CA LEU A 25 -2.51 -0.97 -4.34
C LEU A 25 -2.28 0.36 -3.60
N ALA A 26 -1.32 1.17 -4.06
CA ALA A 26 -1.07 2.51 -3.50
C ALA A 26 -2.31 3.39 -3.57
N ARG A 27 -2.99 3.38 -4.73
CA ARG A 27 -4.21 4.15 -4.95
C ARG A 27 -5.35 3.70 -4.03
N ALA A 28 -5.52 2.40 -3.86
CA ALA A 28 -6.51 1.85 -2.93
C ALA A 28 -6.24 2.28 -1.48
N GLY A 29 -4.96 2.29 -1.07
CA GLY A 29 -4.53 2.80 0.23
C GLY A 29 -4.88 4.27 0.44
N ASN A 30 -4.60 5.13 -0.54
CA ASN A 30 -4.95 6.55 -0.47
C ASN A 30 -6.47 6.77 -0.39
N VAL A 31 -7.26 6.05 -1.20
CA VAL A 31 -8.72 6.14 -1.13
C VAL A 31 -9.25 5.70 0.23
N TYR A 32 -8.66 4.68 0.85
CA TYR A 32 -9.01 4.26 2.21
C TYR A 32 -8.68 5.35 3.23
N PHE A 33 -7.47 5.91 3.18
CA PHE A 33 -7.03 6.98 4.08
C PHE A 33 -7.96 8.20 4.00
N ASP A 34 -8.28 8.65 2.79
CA ASP A 34 -9.15 9.81 2.55
C ASP A 34 -10.59 9.56 3.02
N ARG A 35 -11.10 8.34 2.87
CA ARG A 35 -12.46 7.98 3.34
C ARG A 35 -12.55 7.96 4.86
N GLN A 36 -11.50 7.52 5.55
CA GLN A 36 -11.49 7.43 7.01
C GLN A 36 -11.19 8.79 7.67
N LYS A 37 -10.57 9.75 6.96
CA LYS A 37 -10.25 11.09 7.47
C LYS A 37 -9.61 11.06 8.86
N PRO A 38 -8.44 10.42 9.03
CA PRO A 38 -7.81 10.24 10.34
C PRO A 38 -7.51 11.56 11.07
N TRP A 39 -7.29 12.66 10.32
CA TRP A 39 -7.10 14.00 10.89
C TRP A 39 -8.34 14.56 11.60
N GLN A 40 -9.54 14.05 11.29
CA GLN A 40 -10.78 14.33 12.02
C GLN A 40 -10.97 13.31 13.16
N LEU A 41 -10.79 12.01 12.87
CA LEU A 41 -10.95 10.94 13.85
C LEU A 41 -10.06 11.11 15.08
N VAL A 42 -8.87 11.70 14.95
CA VAL A 42 -7.99 11.93 16.12
C VAL A 42 -8.66 12.76 17.22
N ARG A 43 -9.64 13.60 16.89
CA ARG A 43 -10.40 14.43 17.84
C ARG A 43 -11.69 13.77 18.33
N GLU A 44 -12.22 12.81 17.58
CA GLU A 44 -13.51 12.17 17.85
C GLU A 44 -13.35 10.78 18.49
N ASP A 45 -12.52 9.93 17.90
CA ASP A 45 -12.26 8.56 18.33
C ASP A 45 -10.80 8.18 18.03
N ILE A 46 -9.96 8.31 19.05
CA ILE A 46 -8.53 8.01 18.96
C ILE A 46 -8.24 6.52 18.73
N GLN A 47 -9.09 5.62 19.24
CA GLN A 47 -8.92 4.17 19.06
C GLN A 47 -9.18 3.79 17.60
N ARG A 48 -10.24 4.35 17.01
CA ARG A 48 -10.53 4.16 15.59
C ARG A 48 -9.44 4.77 14.71
N CYS A 49 -8.95 5.96 15.05
CA CYS A 49 -7.83 6.59 14.35
C CYS A 49 -6.58 5.69 14.36
N GLY A 50 -6.21 5.14 15.52
CA GLY A 50 -5.08 4.20 15.64
C GLY A 50 -5.26 2.96 14.76
N THR A 51 -6.47 2.41 14.68
CA THR A 51 -6.78 1.27 13.81
C THR A 51 -6.58 1.61 12.33
N VAL A 52 -7.09 2.76 11.88
CA VAL A 52 -6.97 3.23 10.49
C VAL A 52 -5.50 3.42 10.12
N LEU A 53 -4.73 4.09 10.97
CA LEU A 53 -3.31 4.33 10.74
C LEU A 53 -2.52 3.02 10.73
N ASN A 54 -2.83 2.08 11.62
CA ASN A 54 -2.20 0.76 11.65
C ASN A 54 -2.42 0.01 10.32
N VAL A 55 -3.65 0.04 9.77
CA VAL A 55 -3.94 -0.56 8.46
C VAL A 55 -3.12 0.12 7.36
N CYS A 56 -3.05 1.45 7.34
CA CYS A 56 -2.25 2.17 6.35
C CYS A 56 -0.76 1.81 6.42
N VAL A 57 -0.18 1.71 7.62
CA VAL A 57 1.22 1.34 7.81
C VAL A 57 1.49 -0.09 7.34
N GLN A 58 0.59 -1.04 7.62
CA GLN A 58 0.73 -2.42 7.13
C GLN A 58 0.70 -2.50 5.60
N VAL A 59 -0.17 -1.72 4.96
CA VAL A 59 -0.21 -1.63 3.49
C VAL A 59 1.10 -1.05 2.94
N LEU A 60 1.61 0.03 3.55
CA LEU A 60 2.88 0.65 3.16
C LEU A 60 4.06 -0.32 3.32
N GLN A 61 4.12 -1.08 4.42
CA GLN A 61 5.15 -2.09 4.61
C GLN A 61 5.10 -3.19 3.53
N GLY A 62 3.90 -3.63 3.16
CA GLY A 62 3.73 -4.57 2.05
C GLY A 62 4.20 -3.99 0.70
N MET A 63 3.94 -2.70 0.46
CA MET A 63 4.41 -2.00 -0.74
C MET A 63 5.92 -1.84 -0.78
N ALA A 64 6.58 -1.51 0.33
CA ALA A 64 8.03 -1.39 0.42
C ALA A 64 8.74 -2.64 -0.11
N VAL A 65 8.30 -3.82 0.34
CA VAL A 65 8.82 -5.12 -0.12
C VAL A 65 8.58 -5.34 -1.62
N LEU A 66 7.41 -4.94 -2.13
CA LEU A 66 7.08 -5.07 -3.55
C LEU A 66 7.85 -4.09 -4.43
N MET A 67 8.25 -2.94 -3.90
CA MET A 67 9.04 -1.93 -4.60
C MET A 67 10.54 -2.19 -4.56
N THR A 68 11.05 -3.03 -3.65
CA THR A 68 12.48 -3.39 -3.56
C THR A 68 13.15 -3.73 -4.90
N PRO A 69 12.57 -4.56 -5.80
CA PRO A 69 13.21 -4.86 -7.09
C PRO A 69 13.26 -3.67 -8.07
N TYR A 70 12.50 -2.60 -7.83
CA TYR A 70 12.43 -1.40 -8.69
C TYR A 70 13.22 -0.22 -8.11
N LEU A 71 13.15 -0.02 -6.79
CA LEU A 71 13.67 1.13 -6.07
C LEU A 71 14.41 0.69 -4.79
N PRO A 72 15.54 -0.03 -4.89
CA PRO A 72 16.18 -0.67 -3.74
C PRO A 72 16.67 0.30 -2.64
N TYR A 73 16.92 1.57 -2.98
CA TYR A 73 17.42 2.58 -2.03
C TYR A 73 16.33 3.54 -1.50
N LYS A 74 15.10 3.42 -1.99
CA LYS A 74 13.96 4.27 -1.61
C LYS A 74 12.74 3.48 -1.13
N ALA A 75 12.84 2.16 -1.15
CA ALA A 75 11.79 1.22 -0.74
C ALA A 75 11.62 1.18 0.77
#